data_AF-A0A3S3Q5U9-F1
#
_entry.id   AF-A0A3S3Q5U9-F1
#
_cell.length_a   1.000
_cell.length_b   1.000
_cell.length_c   1.000
_cell.angle_alpha   90.00
_cell.angle_beta   90.00
_cell.angle_gamma   90.00
#
_symmetry.space_group_name_H-M   'P 1'
#
loop_
_entity.id
_entity.type
_entity.pdbx_description
1 polymer ?
#
loop_
_entity_poly.entity_id
_entity_poly.type
_entity_poly.pdbx_seq_one_letter_code
_entity_poly.pdbx_strand_id
1 'polypeptide(L)' 'MLNHENIKPKKCAIDRPTDAMLSFLSKNFALKNPLKQHNHFVIFDGFFA' A
#
# COMPACT_ATOMS: atom_id res chain seq x y z
N MET A 1 1.56 -9.02 11.48
CA MET A 1 1.49 -7.57 11.22
C MET A 1 0.06 -7.14 10.94
N LEU A 2 -0.51 -7.26 9.73
CA LEU A 2 -1.88 -6.74 9.45
C LEU A 2 -3.00 -7.23 10.39
N ASN A 3 -3.06 -8.54 10.66
CA ASN A 3 -4.08 -9.10 11.59
C ASN A 3 -3.85 -8.66 13.04
N HIS A 4 -2.60 -8.44 13.43
CA HIS A 4 -2.25 -8.00 14.78
C HIS A 4 -2.61 -6.52 14.96
N GLU A 5 -2.33 -5.68 13.96
CA GLU A 5 -2.68 -4.26 13.96
C GLU A 5 -4.16 -3.99 13.64
N ASN A 6 -4.91 -5.01 13.22
CA ASN A 6 -6.30 -4.90 12.75
C ASN A 6 -6.50 -3.85 11.64
N ILE A 7 -5.56 -3.77 10.70
CA ILE A 7 -5.57 -2.80 9.59
C ILE A 7 -5.73 -3.52 8.25
N LYS A 8 -6.58 -2.97 7.38
CA LYS A 8 -6.71 -3.44 5.99
C LYS A 8 -5.51 -2.97 5.16
N PRO A 9 -4.95 -3.78 4.25
CA PRO A 9 -3.80 -3.40 3.43
C PRO A 9 -3.94 -2.05 2.71
N LYS A 10 -5.13 -1.75 2.16
CA LYS A 10 -5.43 -0.48 1.47
C LYS A 10 -5.40 0.76 2.36
N LYS A 11 -5.35 0.59 3.69
CA LYS A 11 -5.22 1.66 4.68
C LYS A 11 -3.77 1.90 5.11
N CYS A 12 -2.81 1.16 4.55
CA CYS A 12 -1.40 1.36 4.80
C CYS A 12 -0.81 2.34 3.78
N ALA A 13 -0.06 3.31 4.28
CA ALA A 13 0.89 4.10 3.47
C ALA A 13 2.27 3.43 3.56
N ILE A 14 2.99 3.39 2.46
CA ILE A 14 4.26 2.67 2.37
C ILE A 14 5.36 3.65 1.98
N ASP A 15 6.39 3.79 2.82
CA ASP A 15 7.53 4.67 2.56
C ASP A 15 8.44 4.03 1.49
N ARG A 16 8.66 4.75 0.38
CA ARG A 16 9.61 4.38 -0.69
C ARG A 16 9.60 2.89 -1.07
N PRO A 17 8.44 2.31 -1.45
CA PRO A 17 8.40 0.91 -1.85
C PRO A 17 9.26 0.67 -3.10
N THR A 18 9.98 -0.45 -3.10
CA THR A 18 10.68 -0.95 -4.29
C THR A 18 9.69 -1.56 -5.28
N ASP A 19 10.10 -1.73 -6.54
CA ASP A 19 9.26 -2.37 -7.56
C ASP A 19 8.87 -3.81 -7.18
N ALA A 20 9.78 -4.53 -6.51
CA ALA A 20 9.49 -5.86 -5.96
C ALA A 20 8.38 -5.82 -4.90
N MET A 21 8.40 -4.80 -4.03
CA MET A 21 7.36 -4.60 -3.02
C MET A 21 6.02 -4.22 -3.68
N LEU A 22 6.02 -3.35 -4.68
CA LEU A 22 4.80 -3.01 -5.43
C LEU A 22 4.20 -4.25 -6.11
N SER A 23 5.03 -5.11 -6.72
CA SER A 23 4.60 -6.37 -7.32
C SER A 23 4.00 -7.33 -6.28
N PHE A 24 4.65 -7.45 -5.10
CA PHE A 24 4.15 -8.25 -3.99
C PHE A 24 2.77 -7.76 -3.51
N LEU A 25 2.57 -6.44 -3.38
CA LEU A 25 1.31 -5.85 -2.93
C LEU A 25 0.18 -6.06 -3.93
N SER A 26 0.48 -5.91 -5.22
CA SER A 26 -0.46 -6.18 -6.31
C SER A 26 -0.90 -7.64 -6.32
N LYS A 27 0.04 -8.59 -6.21
CA LYS A 27 -0.25 -10.04 -6.27
C LYS A 27 -1.02 -10.55 -5.05
N ASN A 28 -0.62 -10.14 -3.85
CA ASN A 28 -1.13 -10.74 -2.61
C ASN A 28 -2.30 -9.98 -1.98
N PHE A 29 -2.45 -8.68 -2.29
CA PHE A 29 -3.47 -7.82 -1.67
C PHE A 29 -4.34 -7.07 -2.69
N ALA A 30 -4.18 -7.36 -3.99
CA ALA A 30 -4.89 -6.69 -5.08
C ALA A 30 -4.74 -5.15 -5.07
N LEU A 31 -3.66 -4.63 -4.46
CA LEU A 31 -3.36 -3.21 -4.41
C LEU A 31 -2.73 -2.78 -5.72
N LYS A 32 -3.52 -2.11 -6.56
CA LYS A 32 -3.15 -1.60 -7.88
C LYS A 32 -3.18 -0.08 -7.90
N ASN A 33 -2.61 0.52 -8.94
CA ASN A 33 -2.55 1.97 -9.13
C ASN A 33 -1.91 2.69 -7.93
N PRO A 34 -0.60 2.49 -7.68
CA PRO A 34 0.08 3.19 -6.58
C PRO A 34 0.02 4.71 -6.79
N LEU A 35 -0.52 5.44 -5.81
CA LEU A 35 -0.54 6.90 -5.79
C LEU A 35 0.66 7.43 -4.99
N LYS A 36 1.66 7.95 -5.70
CA LYS A 36 2.82 8.62 -5.09
C LYS A 36 2.40 9.95 -4.46
N GLN A 37 2.77 10.15 -3.21
CA GLN A 37 2.51 11.37 -2.45
C GLN A 37 3.76 12.29 -2.43
N HIS A 38 3.58 13.55 -2.04
CA HIS A 38 4.67 14.53 -1.96
C HIS A 38 5.71 14.20 -0.86
N ASN A 39 5.39 13.31 0.07
CA ASN A 39 6.20 12.96 1.25
C ASN A 39 6.93 11.60 1.11
N HIS A 40 7.15 11.13 -0.13
CA HIS A 40 7.77 9.84 -0.45
C HIS A 40 6.97 8.57 -0.09
N PHE A 41 5.78 8.72 0.50
CA PHE A 41 4.88 7.60 0.70
C PHE A 41 4.08 7.27 -0.57
N VAL A 42 3.69 6.01 -0.67
CA VAL A 42 2.76 5.49 -1.67
C VAL A 42 1.53 4.96 -0.96
N ILE A 43 0.36 5.34 -1.45
CA ILE A 43 -0.94 4.83 -1.02
C ILE A 43 -1.66 4.18 -2.20
N PHE A 44 -2.81 3.56 -1.94
CA PHE A 44 -3.61 2.84 -2.95
C PHE A 44 -5.08 3.23 -2.88
N ASP A 45 -5.83 2.83 -3.91
CA ASP A 45 -7.26 3.08 -3.99
C ASP A 45 -8.00 2.57 -2.74
N GLY A 46 -8.89 3.42 -2.20
CA GLY A 46 -9.63 3.15 -0.96
C GLY A 46 -8.89 3.50 0.34
N PHE A 47 -7.71 4.12 0.26
CA PHE A 47 -7.00 4.66 1.43
C PHE A 47 -7.83 5.74 2.17
N PHE A 48 -8.49 6.64 1.43
CA PHE A 48 -9.32 7.71 2.00
C PHE A 48 -10.81 7.36 2.18
N ALA A 49 -11.24 6.16 1.77
CA ALA A 49 -12.64 5.72 1.84
C ALA A 49 -13.13 5.36 3.25
#